data_AF-A0A1B6EY92-F1
#
_entry.id   AF-A0A1B6EY92-F1
#
_cell.length_a   1.000
_cell.length_b   1.000
_cell.length_c   1.000
_cell.angle_alpha   90.00
_cell.angle_beta   90.00
_cell.angle_gamma   90.00
#
_symmetry.space_group_name_H-M   'P 1'
#
loop_
_entity.id
_entity.type
_entity.pdbx_description
1 polymer ?
#
loop_
_entity_poly.entity_id
_entity_poly.type
_entity_poly.pdbx_seq_one_letter_code
_entity_poly.pdbx_strand_id
1 'polypeptide(L)'
;MQQAGSDHMNGFSTGEEDSRGPPDQVCCLVDDGIRCHRPAGNASYSKRIQKTVTQRRLKLHLDHVARHIYICDYHKGVIQSARSKRRRKDSEDDSNETDTDVPEVDMYQLQVNTLRRYKRHFKVATRPGLNKAQLADVLMKHFKTIPVNEKEILTYFLHMVKCNGNKLDQKNGGSEHGSER
;
A
#
# COMPACT_ATOMS: atom_id res chain seq x y z
N MET A 1 -59.55 -6.54 -50.02
CA MET A 1 -58.21 -5.89 -50.13
C MET A 1 -57.68 -5.83 -48.69
N GLN A 2 -56.55 -6.44 -48.30
CA GLN A 2 -55.16 -6.25 -48.80
C GLN A 2 -54.75 -4.77 -48.65
N GLN A 3 -53.58 -4.35 -48.15
CA GLN A 3 -52.34 -5.00 -47.66
C GLN A 3 -51.57 -3.93 -46.84
N ALA A 4 -50.56 -4.17 -45.99
CA ALA A 4 -49.86 -5.38 -45.51
C ALA A 4 -49.36 -5.15 -44.06
N GLY A 5 -48.34 -5.88 -43.59
CA GLY A 5 -47.60 -5.59 -42.34
C GLY A 5 -46.08 -5.45 -42.57
N SER A 6 -45.33 -5.11 -41.52
CA SER A 6 -43.86 -5.16 -41.52
C SER A 6 -43.27 -5.19 -40.09
N ASP A 7 -42.96 -6.38 -39.60
CA ASP A 7 -42.02 -6.59 -38.50
C ASP A 7 -40.57 -6.39 -38.99
N HIS A 8 -39.81 -5.47 -38.39
CA HIS A 8 -38.36 -5.66 -38.23
C HIS A 8 -37.73 -4.81 -37.12
N MET A 9 -37.41 -5.50 -36.02
CA MET A 9 -36.07 -5.54 -35.40
C MET A 9 -35.00 -4.61 -36.01
N ASN A 10 -34.54 -3.61 -35.25
CA ASN A 10 -33.17 -3.57 -34.67
C ASN A 10 -32.97 -2.24 -33.91
N GLY A 11 -32.26 -2.24 -32.77
CA GLY A 11 -32.07 -1.02 -31.98
C GLY A 11 -31.63 -1.18 -30.54
N PHE A 12 -30.86 -2.23 -30.22
CA PHE A 12 -30.22 -2.33 -28.90
C PHE A 12 -29.05 -1.34 -28.87
N SER A 13 -29.33 -0.07 -28.53
CA SER A 13 -28.27 0.93 -28.35
C SER A 13 -27.38 0.54 -27.19
N THR A 14 -26.24 -0.07 -27.51
CA THR A 14 -25.07 -0.15 -26.63
C THR A 14 -24.50 1.25 -26.44
N GLY A 15 -25.22 2.07 -25.69
CA GLY A 15 -24.70 3.28 -25.09
C GLY A 15 -23.76 2.87 -23.97
N GLU A 16 -22.50 2.57 -24.31
CA GLU A 16 -21.40 2.56 -23.36
C GLU A 16 -21.12 4.01 -22.94
N GLU A 17 -22.03 4.58 -22.14
CA GLU A 17 -21.81 5.84 -21.45
C GLU A 17 -20.75 5.60 -20.37
N ASP A 18 -19.50 5.75 -20.83
CA ASP A 18 -18.28 5.88 -20.05
C ASP A 18 -18.59 6.56 -18.71
N SER A 19 -18.36 5.85 -17.59
CA SER A 19 -18.81 6.28 -16.25
C SER A 19 -18.00 7.46 -15.68
N ARG A 20 -17.39 8.25 -16.55
CA ARG A 20 -16.77 9.55 -16.31
C ARG A 20 -17.88 10.59 -16.42
N GLY A 21 -18.38 11.02 -15.26
CA GLY A 21 -19.41 12.07 -15.19
C GLY A 21 -18.97 13.34 -15.96
N PRO A 22 -19.92 14.12 -16.52
CA PRO A 22 -19.63 15.31 -17.32
C PRO A 22 -18.51 16.20 -16.74
N PRO A 23 -17.58 16.69 -17.58
CA PRO A 23 -16.33 17.33 -17.12
C PRO A 23 -16.54 18.61 -16.29
N ASP A 24 -17.72 19.23 -16.39
CA ASP A 24 -18.08 20.47 -15.69
C ASP A 24 -18.88 20.24 -14.39
N GLN A 25 -18.96 19.01 -13.87
CA GLN A 25 -19.63 18.74 -12.60
C GLN A 25 -18.91 19.39 -11.41
N VAL A 26 -19.61 20.21 -10.63
CA VAL A 26 -19.13 20.80 -9.37
C VAL A 26 -19.46 19.91 -8.17
N CYS A 27 -18.60 19.89 -7.15
CA CYS A 27 -18.76 19.06 -5.96
C CYS A 27 -20.18 19.11 -5.36
N CYS A 28 -20.79 17.93 -5.15
CA CYS A 28 -22.16 17.77 -4.63
C CYS A 28 -22.36 18.14 -3.14
N LEU A 29 -21.46 18.93 -2.53
CA LEU A 29 -21.46 19.19 -1.09
C LEU A 29 -21.67 20.67 -0.75
N VAL A 30 -22.40 20.87 0.35
CA VAL A 30 -22.54 22.14 1.06
C VAL A 30 -21.68 22.05 2.33
N ASP A 31 -20.80 23.02 2.55
CA ASP A 31 -19.95 23.14 3.74
C ASP A 31 -20.35 24.40 4.53
N ASP A 32 -20.74 24.22 5.79
CA ASP A 32 -21.26 25.28 6.68
C ASP A 32 -22.35 26.18 6.06
N GLY A 33 -23.21 25.60 5.20
CA GLY A 33 -24.27 26.30 4.47
C GLY A 33 -23.88 26.88 3.11
N ILE A 34 -22.59 26.85 2.74
CA ILE A 34 -22.09 27.35 1.45
C ILE A 34 -21.92 26.18 0.46
N ARG A 35 -22.53 26.26 -0.72
CA ARG A 35 -22.36 25.26 -1.78
C ARG A 35 -20.92 25.27 -2.29
N CYS A 36 -20.34 24.09 -2.49
CA CYS A 36 -19.01 23.95 -3.07
C CYS A 36 -19.04 24.20 -4.59
N HIS A 37 -18.20 25.13 -5.05
CA HIS A 37 -18.02 25.43 -6.48
C HIS A 37 -16.75 24.80 -7.09
N ARG A 38 -16.03 23.96 -6.34
CA ARG A 38 -14.84 23.24 -6.86
C ARG A 38 -15.27 22.12 -7.82
N PRO A 39 -14.50 21.81 -8.87
CA PRO A 39 -14.78 20.68 -9.74
C PRO A 39 -14.82 19.37 -8.95
N ALA A 40 -15.76 18.50 -9.28
CA ALA A 40 -15.87 17.18 -8.72
C ALA A 40 -14.77 16.27 -9.29
N GLY A 41 -14.17 15.42 -8.46
CA GLY A 41 -13.27 14.36 -8.88
C GLY A 41 -13.96 13.00 -8.87
N ASN A 42 -13.19 11.94 -9.09
CA ASN A 42 -13.71 10.57 -9.18
C ASN A 42 -14.24 10.00 -7.85
N ALA A 43 -14.05 10.70 -6.72
CA ALA A 43 -14.52 10.27 -5.42
C ALA A 43 -16.02 10.55 -5.25
N SER A 44 -16.78 9.60 -4.69
CA SER A 44 -18.22 9.73 -4.48
C SER A 44 -18.64 9.76 -3.01
N TYR A 45 -19.70 10.53 -2.73
CA TYR A 45 -20.37 10.64 -1.43
C TYR A 45 -21.22 9.39 -1.15
N SER A 46 -20.55 8.27 -0.92
CA SER A 46 -21.20 7.00 -0.59
C SER A 46 -21.74 6.96 0.84
N LYS A 47 -22.58 5.97 1.16
CA LYS A 47 -23.06 5.69 2.53
C LYS A 47 -21.92 5.57 3.57
N ARG A 48 -20.71 5.16 3.17
CA ARG A 48 -19.51 5.11 4.02
C ARG A 48 -19.00 6.52 4.38
N ILE A 49 -19.03 7.42 3.40
CA ILE A 49 -18.66 8.83 3.57
C ILE A 49 -19.69 9.54 4.46
N GLN A 50 -20.99 9.34 4.19
CA GLN A 50 -22.07 9.86 5.03
C GLN A 50 -21.92 9.45 6.51
N LYS A 51 -21.69 8.16 6.78
CA LYS A 51 -21.40 7.68 8.16
C LYS A 51 -20.19 8.38 8.79
N THR A 52 -19.13 8.62 8.02
CA THR A 52 -17.92 9.32 8.48
C THR A 52 -18.21 10.77 8.85
N VAL A 53 -18.93 11.49 7.98
CA VAL A 53 -19.36 12.89 8.19
C VAL A 53 -20.18 13.00 9.49
N THR A 54 -21.18 12.14 9.68
CA THR A 54 -21.99 12.11 10.91
C THR A 54 -21.16 11.76 12.15
N GLN A 55 -20.34 10.69 12.12
CA GLN A 55 -19.51 10.29 13.26
C GLN A 55 -18.47 11.34 13.66
N ARG A 56 -17.92 12.08 12.68
CA ARG A 56 -16.93 13.14 12.92
C ARG A 56 -17.53 14.53 13.08
N ARG A 57 -18.86 14.65 13.02
CA ARG A 57 -19.61 15.92 13.14
C ARG A 57 -19.10 16.99 12.16
N LEU A 58 -18.71 16.58 10.95
CA LEU A 58 -18.35 17.52 9.89
C LEU A 58 -19.63 18.23 9.40
N LYS A 59 -19.55 19.53 9.15
CA LYS A 59 -20.68 20.35 8.67
C LYS A 59 -20.93 20.20 7.15
N LEU A 60 -20.78 18.97 6.65
CA LEU A 60 -20.90 18.64 5.23
C LEU A 60 -22.26 18.00 4.96
N HIS A 61 -23.01 18.57 4.02
CA HIS A 61 -24.32 18.06 3.60
C HIS A 61 -24.34 17.82 2.09
N LEU A 62 -25.13 16.85 1.64
CA LEU A 62 -25.35 16.60 0.21
C LEU A 62 -26.28 17.69 -0.34
N ASP A 63 -25.88 18.35 -1.42
CA ASP A 63 -26.75 19.27 -2.15
C ASP A 63 -27.73 18.47 -3.03
N HIS A 64 -29.02 18.54 -2.72
CA HIS A 64 -30.07 17.89 -3.50
C HIS A 64 -30.26 18.48 -4.91
N VAL A 65 -29.71 19.66 -5.18
CA VAL A 65 -29.67 20.28 -6.52
C VAL A 65 -28.52 19.70 -7.37
N ALA A 66 -27.53 19.05 -6.75
CA ALA A 66 -26.49 18.33 -7.49
C ALA A 66 -27.06 17.02 -8.05
N ARG A 67 -27.14 16.91 -9.39
CA ARG A 67 -27.65 15.72 -10.10
C ARG A 67 -26.70 14.51 -10.08
N HIS A 68 -25.73 14.50 -9.17
CA HIS A 68 -24.66 13.50 -9.06
C HIS A 68 -24.11 13.48 -7.62
N ILE A 69 -23.34 12.44 -7.28
CA ILE A 69 -22.81 12.22 -5.93
C ILE A 69 -21.30 12.44 -5.81
N TYR A 70 -20.66 13.09 -6.80
CA TYR A 70 -19.20 13.23 -6.83
C TYR A 70 -18.69 14.44 -6.03
N ILE A 71 -17.54 14.29 -5.38
CA ILE A 71 -16.94 15.29 -4.49
C ILE A 71 -15.57 15.75 -5.02
N CYS A 72 -15.20 17.00 -4.72
CA CYS A 72 -13.88 17.52 -5.07
C CYS A 72 -12.77 16.90 -4.20
N ASP A 73 -11.53 16.91 -4.69
CA ASP A 73 -10.37 16.38 -3.94
C ASP A 73 -10.13 17.11 -2.61
N TYR A 74 -10.51 18.38 -2.51
CA TYR A 74 -10.49 19.12 -1.24
C TYR A 74 -11.38 18.45 -0.17
N HIS A 75 -12.66 18.21 -0.48
CA HIS A 75 -13.57 17.57 0.47
C HIS A 75 -13.23 16.11 0.73
N LYS A 76 -12.76 15.38 -0.29
CA LYS A 76 -12.15 14.04 -0.12
C LYS A 76 -11.04 14.08 0.93
N GLY A 77 -10.10 15.01 0.82
CA GLY A 77 -9.01 15.21 1.78
C GLY A 77 -9.48 15.61 3.19
N VAL A 78 -10.46 16.52 3.30
CA VAL A 78 -11.08 16.89 4.59
C VAL A 78 -11.68 15.66 5.27
N ILE A 79 -12.50 14.89 4.55
CA ILE A 79 -13.17 13.69 5.04
C ILE A 79 -12.16 12.58 5.41
N GLN A 80 -11.11 12.39 4.60
CA GLN A 80 -10.02 11.46 4.91
C GLN A 80 -9.29 11.88 6.20
N SER A 81 -8.86 13.15 6.31
CA SER A 81 -8.16 13.65 7.49
C SER A 81 -8.99 13.54 8.77
N ALA A 82 -10.32 13.70 8.66
CA ALA A 82 -11.24 13.51 9.77
C ALA A 82 -11.27 12.06 10.26
N ARG A 83 -11.01 11.06 9.41
CA ARG A 83 -10.86 9.66 9.85
C ARG A 83 -9.61 9.49 10.71
N SER A 84 -8.48 10.03 10.29
CA SER A 84 -7.16 9.87 10.96
C SER A 84 -7.01 10.69 12.25
N LYS A 85 -7.69 11.84 12.39
CA LYS A 85 -7.54 12.78 13.52
C LYS A 85 -7.82 12.26 14.96
N ARG A 86 -8.21 11.00 15.16
CA ARG A 86 -8.34 10.39 16.52
C ARG A 86 -7.08 9.66 17.01
N ARG A 87 -5.97 9.65 16.25
CA ARG A 87 -4.70 9.03 16.66
C ARG A 87 -3.63 10.07 17.00
N ARG A 88 -3.81 10.82 18.10
CA ARG A 88 -2.69 11.47 18.80
C ARG A 88 -2.79 11.41 20.32
N LYS A 89 -1.82 10.68 20.89
CA LYS A 89 -1.25 10.78 22.24
C LYS A 89 -1.86 9.94 23.37
N ASP A 90 -1.72 8.62 23.25
CA ASP A 90 -0.78 7.84 24.10
C ASP A 90 -0.63 6.41 23.54
N SER A 91 0.41 6.19 22.71
CA SER A 91 0.96 4.89 22.26
C SER A 91 1.88 5.14 21.06
N GLU A 92 3.13 4.68 21.14
CA GLU A 92 4.08 4.61 20.02
C GLU A 92 3.61 3.52 19.02
N ASP A 93 2.67 3.84 18.15
CA ASP A 93 2.02 2.87 17.25
C ASP A 93 1.91 3.44 15.83
N ASP A 94 2.85 3.00 14.98
CA ASP A 94 3.10 3.45 13.61
C ASP A 94 2.06 2.87 12.64
N SER A 95 0.86 3.47 12.63
CA SER A 95 -0.25 3.07 11.75
C SER A 95 -0.17 3.68 10.35
N ASN A 96 0.80 3.17 9.58
CA ASN A 96 0.68 2.75 8.18
C ASN A 96 -0.51 3.29 7.33
N GLU A 97 -0.35 4.45 6.66
CA GLU A 97 -1.28 4.96 5.62
C GLU A 97 -0.51 5.52 4.39
N THR A 98 0.67 4.98 4.09
CA THR A 98 1.43 5.21 2.82
C THR A 98 1.69 3.88 2.07
N ASP A 99 0.86 2.87 2.37
CA ASP A 99 1.09 1.47 2.04
C ASP A 99 0.55 1.10 0.65
N THR A 100 1.33 1.38 -0.40
CA THR A 100 1.06 0.84 -1.74
C THR A 100 2.34 0.60 -2.58
N ASP A 101 3.47 1.25 -2.26
CA ASP A 101 4.70 1.20 -3.09
C ASP A 101 6.00 0.90 -2.32
N VAL A 102 5.93 0.34 -1.10
CA VAL A 102 7.11 -0.27 -0.46
C VAL A 102 7.21 -1.73 -0.93
N PRO A 103 8.21 -2.10 -1.76
CA PRO A 103 8.33 -3.48 -2.24
C PRO A 103 8.60 -4.42 -1.06
N GLU A 104 7.72 -5.40 -0.86
CA GLU A 104 7.92 -6.42 0.17
C GLU A 104 9.11 -7.30 -0.21
N VAL A 105 10.13 -7.31 0.66
CA VAL A 105 11.26 -8.23 0.53
C VAL A 105 10.77 -9.64 0.85
N ASP A 106 11.08 -10.62 0.01
CA ASP A 106 10.74 -12.03 0.26
C ASP A 106 12.01 -12.87 0.55
N MET A 107 12.16 -13.29 1.82
CA MET A 107 13.26 -14.17 2.23
C MET A 107 13.11 -15.60 1.69
N TYR A 108 11.90 -16.05 1.33
CA TYR A 108 11.66 -17.39 0.82
C TYR A 108 12.22 -17.59 -0.59
N GLN A 109 12.38 -16.53 -1.38
CA GLN A 109 13.05 -16.60 -2.70
C GLN A 109 14.55 -16.91 -2.59
N LEU A 110 15.19 -16.62 -1.46
CA LEU A 110 16.61 -16.90 -1.26
C LEU A 110 16.91 -18.41 -1.18
N GLN A 111 18.14 -18.77 -1.55
CA GLN A 111 18.64 -20.13 -1.39
C GLN A 111 18.79 -20.51 0.09
N VAL A 112 18.56 -21.78 0.42
CA VAL A 112 18.67 -22.31 1.80
C VAL A 112 20.07 -22.06 2.39
N ASN A 113 21.11 -22.12 1.56
CA ASN A 113 22.49 -21.82 1.97
C ASN A 113 22.66 -20.35 2.39
N THR A 114 22.05 -19.41 1.67
CA THR A 114 22.05 -17.98 2.01
C THR A 114 21.30 -17.73 3.32
N LEU A 115 20.12 -18.34 3.51
CA LEU A 115 19.37 -18.27 4.77
C LEU A 115 20.18 -18.84 5.95
N ARG A 116 20.86 -19.97 5.77
CA ARG A 116 21.78 -20.54 6.78
C ARG A 116 23.00 -19.66 7.06
N ARG A 117 23.57 -19.02 6.02
CA ARG A 117 24.70 -18.07 6.13
C ARG A 117 24.27 -16.84 6.93
N TYR A 118 23.11 -16.25 6.62
CA TYR A 118 22.51 -15.15 7.37
C TYR A 118 22.26 -15.52 8.84
N LYS A 119 21.59 -16.66 9.11
CA LYS A 119 21.36 -17.16 10.47
C LYS A 119 22.66 -17.26 11.27
N ARG A 120 23.73 -17.81 10.67
CA ARG A 120 25.03 -17.97 11.33
C ARG A 120 25.71 -16.62 11.59
N HIS A 121 25.64 -15.68 10.65
CA HIS A 121 26.27 -14.37 10.76
C HIS A 121 25.64 -13.54 11.89
N PHE A 122 24.31 -13.43 11.91
CA PHE A 122 23.56 -12.70 12.94
C PHE A 122 23.29 -13.53 14.21
N LYS A 123 23.77 -14.79 14.26
CA LYS A 123 23.56 -15.75 15.37
C LYS A 123 22.08 -15.91 15.79
N VAL A 124 21.15 -15.82 14.82
CA VAL A 124 19.71 -15.83 15.10
C VAL A 124 19.30 -17.16 15.74
N ALA A 125 18.76 -17.10 16.95
CA ALA A 125 18.29 -18.27 17.68
C ALA A 125 17.06 -18.88 16.99
N THR A 126 17.11 -20.19 16.70
CA THR A 126 15.96 -20.92 16.16
C THR A 126 15.90 -22.32 16.75
N ARG A 127 14.70 -22.92 16.78
CA ARG A 127 14.54 -24.35 17.06
C ARG A 127 15.23 -25.20 15.97
N PRO A 128 15.71 -26.42 16.30
CA PRO A 128 16.15 -27.40 15.30
C PRO A 128 14.95 -27.91 14.47
N GLY A 129 15.22 -28.48 13.29
CA GLY A 129 14.20 -29.12 12.45
C GLY A 129 13.31 -28.18 11.61
N LEU A 130 13.57 -26.87 11.57
CA LEU A 130 12.77 -25.93 10.78
C LEU A 130 12.93 -26.16 9.27
N ASN A 131 11.81 -26.10 8.55
CA ASN A 131 11.77 -26.16 7.08
C ASN A 131 12.16 -24.80 6.45
N LYS A 132 12.24 -24.72 5.11
CA LYS A 132 12.67 -23.50 4.40
C LYS A 132 11.76 -22.30 4.69
N ALA A 133 10.44 -22.49 4.66
CA ALA A 133 9.46 -21.42 4.89
C ALA A 133 9.59 -20.87 6.32
N GLN A 134 9.55 -21.76 7.32
CA GLN A 134 9.72 -21.38 8.73
C GLN A 134 11.06 -20.69 9.02
N LEU A 135 12.13 -21.10 8.33
CA LEU A 135 13.42 -20.41 8.42
C LEU A 135 13.33 -19.00 7.81
N ALA A 136 12.73 -18.85 6.64
CA ALA A 136 12.52 -17.56 6.00
C ALA A 136 11.69 -16.61 6.89
N ASP A 137 10.59 -17.08 7.48
CA ASP A 137 9.72 -16.28 8.37
C ASP A 137 10.47 -15.75 9.61
N VAL A 138 11.28 -16.60 10.25
CA VAL A 138 12.07 -16.21 11.43
C VAL A 138 13.14 -15.21 11.06
N LEU A 139 13.82 -15.41 9.92
CA LEU A 139 14.84 -14.48 9.45
C LEU A 139 14.25 -13.16 8.94
N MET A 140 13.04 -13.17 8.38
CA MET A 140 12.29 -11.97 7.99
C MET A 140 11.99 -11.08 9.21
N LYS A 141 11.50 -11.69 10.30
CA LYS A 141 11.25 -10.99 11.56
C LYS A 141 12.52 -10.38 12.13
N HIS A 142 13.63 -11.12 12.11
CA HIS A 142 14.93 -10.60 12.52
C HIS A 142 15.43 -9.46 11.60
N PHE A 143 15.28 -9.59 10.28
CA PHE A 143 15.73 -8.59 9.30
C PHE A 143 15.12 -7.21 9.56
N LYS A 144 13.83 -7.15 9.90
CA LYS A 144 13.12 -5.91 10.28
C LYS A 144 13.62 -5.26 11.59
N THR A 145 14.46 -5.96 12.38
CA THR A 145 15.03 -5.45 13.65
C THR A 145 16.49 -5.01 13.54
N ILE A 146 17.13 -5.14 12.37
CA ILE A 146 18.53 -4.73 12.19
C ILE A 146 18.61 -3.19 12.17
N PRO A 147 19.43 -2.56 13.04
CA PRO A 147 19.68 -1.13 12.97
C PRO A 147 20.52 -0.80 11.72
N VAL A 148 20.14 0.27 11.00
CA VAL A 148 20.77 0.70 9.76
C VAL A 148 21.34 2.11 9.93
N ASN A 149 22.65 2.27 9.78
CA ASN A 149 23.29 3.57 9.63
C ASN A 149 23.56 3.83 8.15
N GLU A 150 22.70 4.63 7.51
CA GLU A 150 22.70 4.87 6.05
C GLU A 150 24.09 5.26 5.51
N LYS A 151 24.78 6.16 6.21
CA LYS A 151 26.10 6.68 5.79
C LYS A 151 27.15 5.57 5.71
N GLU A 152 27.18 4.69 6.72
CA GLU A 152 28.09 3.55 6.75
C GLU A 152 27.72 2.51 5.69
N ILE A 153 26.44 2.14 5.62
CA ILE A 153 25.97 1.10 4.69
C ILE A 153 26.22 1.50 3.23
N LEU A 154 25.95 2.75 2.85
CA LEU A 154 26.29 3.27 1.51
C LEU A 154 27.81 3.24 1.26
N THR A 155 28.61 3.70 2.24
CA THR A 155 30.08 3.71 2.11
C THR A 155 30.64 2.29 1.92
N TYR A 156 30.19 1.32 2.74
CA TYR A 156 30.60 -0.07 2.62
C TYR A 156 30.12 -0.70 1.31
N PHE A 157 28.89 -0.43 0.87
CA PHE A 157 28.35 -0.94 -0.38
C PHE A 157 29.16 -0.45 -1.59
N LEU A 158 29.36 0.86 -1.73
CA LEU A 158 30.15 1.44 -2.81
C LEU A 158 31.59 0.89 -2.82
N HIS A 159 32.22 0.76 -1.64
CA HIS A 159 33.55 0.18 -1.52
C HIS A 159 33.60 -1.30 -1.93
N MET A 160 32.66 -2.13 -1.46
CA MET A 160 32.60 -3.56 -1.80
C MET A 160 32.39 -3.77 -3.30
N VAL A 161 31.49 -3.02 -3.93
CA VAL A 161 31.24 -3.08 -5.38
C VAL A 161 32.47 -2.63 -6.15
N LYS A 162 33.06 -1.47 -5.81
CA LYS A 162 34.25 -0.92 -6.49
C LYS A 162 35.49 -1.83 -6.38
N CYS A 163 35.61 -2.60 -5.31
CA CYS A 163 36.72 -3.52 -5.07
C CYS A 163 36.40 -5.00 -5.38
N ASN A 164 35.28 -5.30 -6.06
CA ASN A 164 34.80 -6.65 -6.38
C ASN A 164 34.75 -7.62 -5.16
N GLY A 165 34.53 -7.05 -3.97
CA GLY A 165 34.84 -7.66 -2.69
C GLY A 165 33.76 -8.55 -2.10
N ASN A 166 33.28 -9.58 -2.82
CA ASN A 166 32.36 -10.57 -2.23
C ASN A 166 33.10 -11.56 -1.29
N LYS A 167 33.67 -11.04 -0.19
CA LYS A 167 34.43 -11.80 0.81
C LYS A 167 33.61 -12.88 1.53
N LEU A 168 32.28 -12.89 1.37
CA LEU A 168 31.38 -13.82 2.06
C LEU A 168 31.39 -15.25 1.48
N ASP A 169 31.96 -15.47 0.29
CA ASP A 169 32.01 -16.80 -0.33
C ASP A 169 33.33 -17.55 -0.10
N GLN A 170 34.42 -16.84 0.22
CA GLN A 170 35.77 -17.45 0.26
C GLN A 170 36.04 -18.35 1.47
N LYS A 171 35.20 -18.37 2.51
CA LYS A 171 35.41 -19.24 3.69
C LYS A 171 34.54 -20.50 3.68
N ASN A 172 34.80 -21.35 2.70
CA ASN A 172 34.41 -22.77 2.73
C ASN A 172 35.64 -23.70 2.75
N GLY A 173 36.73 -23.24 3.39
CA GLY A 173 37.90 -24.04 3.74
C GLY A 173 37.98 -24.21 5.26
N GLY A 174 37.62 -25.40 5.74
CA GLY A 174 37.93 -25.82 7.10
C GLY A 174 39.34 -26.38 7.15
N SER A 175 40.32 -25.53 7.49
CA SER A 175 41.63 -25.99 7.93
C SER A 175 41.58 -26.26 9.43
N GLU A 176 41.00 -27.40 9.80
CA GLU A 176 41.36 -28.06 11.04
C GLU A 176 42.82 -28.52 10.92
N HIS A 177 43.71 -27.87 11.64
CA HIS A 177 44.93 -28.50 12.13
C HIS A 177 44.84 -28.43 13.65
N GLY A 178 44.61 -29.61 14.24
CA GLY A 178 44.46 -29.76 15.67
C GLY A 178 45.77 -29.45 16.40
N SER A 179 45.62 -28.91 17.60
CA SER A 179 46.63 -28.99 18.64
C SER A 179 46.65 -30.40 19.25
N GLU A 180 47.80 -30.76 19.82
CA GLU A 180 48.06 -31.99 20.60
C GLU A 180 48.18 -33.28 19.75
N ARG A 181 49.25 -34.07 19.84
CA ARG A 181 50.29 -34.20 20.90
C ARG A 181 51.70 -34.26 20.30
#